data_AF-A0A2K6QES6-F1
#
_entry.id   AF-A0A2K6QES6-F1
#
_cell.length_a   1.000
_cell.length_b   1.000
_cell.length_c   1.000
_cell.angle_alpha   90.00
_cell.angle_beta   90.00
_cell.angle_gamma   90.00
#
_symmetry.space_group_name_H-M   'P 1'
#
loop_
_entity.id
_entity.type
_entity.pdbx_description
1 polymer ?
#
loop_
_entity_poly.entity_id
_entity_poly.type
_entity_poly.pdbx_seq_one_letter_code
_entity_poly.pdbx_strand_id
1 'polypeptide(L)'
;LEALQKKLEEQQRKRLEAFLTQKQKVGELKDDNFEKISELGAGNGGVVFKVSYKPSGLVMARKLIHLEIKPAIQNQIIRELQVLHECNSPYIVGFCGAFYSERSPLCSEHMVLFGGGHDN
;
A
#
# COMPACT_ATOMS: atom_id res chain seq x y z
N LEU A 1 -35.42 4.69 0.39
CA LEU A 1 -34.05 5.28 0.36
C LEU A 1 -33.21 4.84 1.54
N GLU A 2 -33.70 4.97 2.78
CA GLU A 2 -32.95 4.63 4.01
C GLU A 2 -32.42 3.19 4.04
N ALA A 3 -33.22 2.21 3.60
CA ALA A 3 -32.78 0.82 3.52
C ALA A 3 -31.64 0.57 2.51
N LEU A 4 -31.53 1.41 1.46
CA LEU A 4 -30.43 1.34 0.49
C LEU A 4 -29.16 1.99 1.06
N GLN A 5 -29.30 3.13 1.74
CA GLN A 5 -28.17 3.78 2.43
C GLN A 5 -27.57 2.87 3.50
N LYS A 6 -28.42 2.25 4.33
CA LYS A 6 -27.97 1.31 5.37
C LYS A 6 -27.25 0.07 4.79
N LYS A 7 -27.71 -0.44 3.65
CA LYS A 7 -27.05 -1.56 2.94
C LYS A 7 -25.67 -1.16 2.40
N LEU A 8 -25.55 0.04 1.85
CA LEU A 8 -24.29 0.57 1.33
C LEU A 8 -23.26 0.74 2.44
N GLU A 9 -23.65 1.32 3.57
CA GLU A 9 -22.78 1.50 4.75
C GLU A 9 -22.30 0.15 5.29
N GLU A 10 -23.19 -0.84 5.37
CA GLU A 10 -22.81 -2.17 5.84
C GLU A 10 -21.84 -2.87 4.89
N GLN A 11 -22.02 -2.71 3.57
CA GLN A 11 -21.10 -3.24 2.57
C GLN A 11 -19.71 -2.57 2.66
N GLN A 12 -19.68 -1.25 2.84
CA GLN A 12 -18.44 -0.50 3.03
C GLN A 12 -17.70 -0.92 4.30
N ARG A 13 -18.43 -1.12 5.41
CA ARG A 13 -17.87 -1.63 6.66
C ARG A 13 -17.24 -3.02 6.48
N LYS A 14 -17.96 -3.94 5.85
CA LYS A 14 -17.45 -5.30 5.58
C LYS A 14 -16.19 -5.29 4.72
N ARG A 15 -16.13 -4.42 3.71
CA ARG A 15 -14.92 -4.24 2.88
C ARG A 15 -13.73 -3.73 3.70
N LEU A 16 -13.97 -2.74 4.57
CA LEU A 16 -12.92 -2.20 5.45
C LEU A 16 -12.41 -3.25 6.44
N GLU A 17 -13.31 -4.00 7.08
CA GLU A 17 -12.95 -5.09 8.01
C GLU A 17 -12.15 -6.20 7.33
N ALA A 18 -12.54 -6.59 6.11
CA ALA A 18 -11.81 -7.56 5.31
C ALA A 18 -10.39 -7.07 4.99
N PHE A 19 -10.26 -5.80 4.59
CA PHE A 19 -8.95 -5.18 4.34
C PHE A 19 -8.08 -5.16 5.61
N LEU A 20 -8.63 -4.75 6.75
CA LEU A 20 -7.90 -4.73 8.04
C LEU A 20 -7.42 -6.13 8.45
N THR A 21 -8.26 -7.15 8.25
CA THR A 21 -7.91 -8.55 8.54
C THR A 21 -6.79 -9.05 7.63
N GLN A 22 -6.80 -8.67 6.35
CA GLN A 22 -5.71 -8.99 5.42
C GLN A 22 -4.43 -8.24 5.76
N LYS A 23 -4.54 -6.96 6.13
CA LYS A 23 -3.41 -6.11 6.55
C LYS A 23 -2.69 -6.69 7.78
N GLN A 24 -3.39 -7.29 8.73
CA GLN A 24 -2.77 -7.98 9.87
C GLN A 24 -1.90 -9.18 9.47
N LYS A 25 -2.16 -9.79 8.31
CA LYS A 25 -1.34 -10.91 7.77
C LYS A 25 -0.10 -10.41 7.03
N VAL A 26 0.00 -9.10 6.79
CA VAL A 26 1.18 -8.50 6.19
C VAL A 26 2.21 -8.31 7.30
N GLY A 27 3.26 -9.12 7.25
CA GLY A 27 4.38 -9.03 8.18
C GLY A 27 5.42 -8.03 7.70
N GLU A 28 6.68 -8.43 7.79
CA GLU A 28 7.80 -7.59 7.36
C GLU A 28 7.76 -7.36 5.84
N LEU A 29 7.87 -6.08 5.46
CA LEU A 29 7.89 -5.64 4.08
C LEU A 29 9.33 -5.60 3.59
N LYS A 30 9.70 -6.58 2.77
CA LYS A 30 11.00 -6.70 2.11
C LYS A 30 10.80 -6.84 0.61
N ASP A 31 11.73 -6.32 -0.19
CA ASP A 31 11.62 -6.31 -1.65
C ASP A 31 11.41 -7.73 -2.23
N ASP A 32 12.12 -8.72 -1.70
CA ASP A 32 12.07 -10.12 -2.17
C ASP A 32 10.72 -10.81 -1.95
N ASN A 33 9.91 -10.29 -1.02
CA ASN A 33 8.56 -10.80 -0.74
C ASN A 33 7.54 -10.37 -1.78
N PHE A 34 7.91 -9.50 -2.73
CA PHE A 34 7.01 -9.01 -3.76
C PHE A 34 7.32 -9.60 -5.13
N GLU A 35 6.26 -9.95 -5.85
CA GLU A 35 6.31 -10.31 -7.25
C GLU A 35 5.61 -9.23 -8.07
N LYS A 36 6.31 -8.66 -9.06
CA LYS A 36 5.74 -7.67 -9.98
C LYS A 36 4.85 -8.37 -11.01
N ILE A 37 3.58 -7.97 -11.08
CA ILE A 37 2.60 -8.51 -12.03
C ILE A 37 2.56 -7.62 -13.28
N SER A 38 2.25 -6.34 -13.11
CA SER A 38 2.11 -5.39 -14.22
C SER A 38 2.37 -3.96 -13.77
N GLU A 39 2.59 -3.05 -14.72
CA GLU A 39 2.56 -1.62 -14.44
C GLU A 39 1.12 -1.11 -14.44
N LEU A 40 0.78 -0.26 -13.47
CA LEU A 40 -0.50 0.43 -13.38
C LEU A 40 -0.42 1.86 -13.93
N GLY A 41 0.75 2.50 -13.84
CA GLY A 41 1.02 3.79 -14.48
C GLY A 41 2.23 4.50 -13.90
N ALA A 42 2.64 5.58 -14.55
CA ALA A 42 3.76 6.43 -14.15
C ALA A 42 3.36 7.90 -14.10
N GLY A 43 3.96 8.68 -13.21
CA GLY A 43 3.78 10.12 -13.12
C GLY A 43 4.94 10.82 -12.41
N ASN A 44 4.79 12.11 -12.11
CA ASN A 44 5.85 12.92 -11.48
C ASN A 44 6.37 12.36 -10.14
N GLY A 45 5.55 11.59 -9.43
CA GLY A 45 5.92 10.98 -8.16
C GLY A 45 6.45 9.55 -8.27
N GLY A 46 6.86 9.10 -9.47
CA GLY A 46 7.36 7.76 -9.73
C GLY A 46 6.36 6.82 -10.40
N VAL A 47 6.61 5.51 -10.30
CA VAL A 47 5.88 4.47 -11.04
C VAL A 47 5.08 3.58 -10.10
N VAL A 48 3.86 3.20 -10.48
CA VAL A 48 3.00 2.30 -9.72
C VAL A 48 2.92 0.96 -10.43
N PHE A 49 3.23 -0.12 -9.72
CA PHE A 49 3.09 -1.50 -10.19
C PHE A 49 2.00 -2.25 -9.43
N LYS A 50 1.29 -3.14 -10.10
CA LYS A 50 0.53 -4.20 -9.47
C LYS A 50 1.51 -5.27 -9.02
N VAL A 51 1.48 -5.63 -7.75
CA VAL A 51 2.37 -6.63 -7.16
C VAL A 51 1.59 -7.66 -6.35
N SER A 52 2.13 -8.87 -6.23
CA SER A 52 1.66 -9.90 -5.28
C SER A 52 2.64 -9.98 -4.11
N TYR A 53 2.13 -9.92 -2.88
CA TYR A 53 2.90 -10.22 -1.68
C TYR A 53 2.91 -11.73 -1.46
N LYS A 54 4.04 -12.37 -1.78
CA LYS A 54 4.19 -13.84 -1.79
C LYS A 54 3.77 -14.52 -0.48
N PRO A 55 4.10 -14.01 0.72
CA PRO A 55 3.75 -14.70 1.97
C PRO A 55 2.24 -14.81 2.25
N SER A 56 1.43 -13.84 1.81
CA SER A 56 -0.02 -13.87 2.05
C SER A 56 -0.87 -14.01 0.78
N GLY A 57 -0.25 -13.95 -0.41
CA GLY A 57 -0.93 -13.92 -1.71
C GLY A 57 -1.70 -12.62 -1.97
N LEU A 58 -1.52 -11.59 -1.14
CA LEU A 58 -2.26 -10.35 -1.23
C LEU A 58 -1.76 -9.50 -2.40
N VAL A 59 -2.67 -9.13 -3.31
CA VAL A 59 -2.38 -8.22 -4.40
C VAL A 59 -2.43 -6.78 -3.91
N MET A 60 -1.41 -6.00 -4.27
CA MET A 60 -1.24 -4.62 -3.84
C MET A 60 -0.84 -3.73 -5.01
N ALA A 61 -1.05 -2.43 -4.87
CA ALA A 61 -0.40 -1.44 -5.72
C ALA A 61 0.85 -0.91 -5.01
N ARG A 62 2.00 -1.04 -5.68
CA ARG A 62 3.33 -0.65 -5.21
C ARG A 62 3.78 0.61 -5.95
N LYS A 63 3.80 1.75 -5.28
CA LYS A 63 4.38 2.98 -5.83
C LYS A 63 5.87 3.04 -5.51
N LEU A 64 6.73 3.15 -6.52
CA LEU A 64 8.17 3.38 -6.39
C LEU A 64 8.45 4.86 -6.63
N ILE A 65 8.96 5.54 -5.62
CA ILE A 65 9.36 6.94 -5.70
C ILE A 65 10.88 6.99 -5.68
N HIS A 66 11.47 7.56 -6.73
CA HIS A 66 12.91 7.76 -6.80
C HIS A 66 13.26 9.10 -6.14
N LEU A 67 14.02 9.04 -5.04
CA LEU A 67 14.51 10.22 -4.32
C LEU A 67 16.03 10.12 -4.14
N GLU A 68 16.76 11.22 -4.30
CA GLU A 68 18.17 11.28 -3.90
C GLU A 68 18.28 12.12 -2.62
N ILE A 69 18.14 11.47 -1.46
CA ILE A 69 18.10 12.16 -0.17
C ILE A 69 18.92 11.42 0.90
N LYS A 70 19.43 12.18 1.87
CA LYS A 70 20.20 11.66 3.00
C LYS A 70 19.37 10.66 3.82
N PRO A 71 19.98 9.60 4.41
CA PRO A 71 19.28 8.60 5.23
C PRO A 71 18.43 9.19 6.37
N ALA A 72 18.85 10.33 6.94
CA ALA A 72 18.09 11.02 7.99
C ALA A 72 16.70 11.48 7.51
N ILE A 73 16.59 11.97 6.27
CA ILE A 73 15.34 12.44 5.68
C ILE A 73 14.46 11.23 5.29
N GLN A 74 15.06 10.14 4.81
CA GLN A 74 14.33 8.90 4.48
C GLN A 74 13.56 8.37 5.70
N ASN A 75 14.25 8.28 6.85
CA ASN A 75 13.62 7.84 8.10
C ASN A 75 12.52 8.80 8.58
N GLN A 76 12.65 10.10 8.31
CA GLN A 76 11.60 11.07 8.61
C GLN A 76 10.37 10.82 7.74
N ILE A 77 10.54 10.62 6.44
CA ILE A 77 9.44 10.32 5.51
C ILE A 77 8.70 9.05 5.93
N ILE A 78 9.43 7.97 6.25
CA ILE A 78 8.79 6.72 6.70
C ILE A 78 7.96 6.96 7.97
N ARG A 79 8.48 7.72 8.93
CA ARG A 79 7.74 8.08 10.16
C ARG A 79 6.48 8.91 9.87
N GLU A 80 6.55 9.86 8.95
CA GLU A 80 5.37 10.65 8.57
C GLU A 80 4.33 9.78 7.85
N LEU A 81 4.77 8.85 7.00
CA LEU A 81 3.90 7.89 6.32
C LEU A 81 3.25 6.88 7.29
N GLN A 82 3.83 6.65 8.49
CA GLN A 82 3.21 5.76 9.48
C GLN A 82 1.82 6.22 9.92
N VAL A 83 1.53 7.52 9.88
CA VAL A 83 0.20 8.07 10.20
C VAL A 83 -0.89 7.49 9.27
N LEU A 84 -0.53 7.11 8.05
CA LEU A 84 -1.47 6.48 7.11
C LEU A 84 -1.91 5.09 7.58
N HIS A 85 -1.21 4.44 8.52
CA HIS A 85 -1.69 3.17 9.10
C HIS A 85 -2.99 3.34 9.88
N GLU A 86 -3.19 4.52 10.49
CA GLU A 86 -4.38 4.85 11.28
C GLU A 86 -5.53 5.34 10.40
N CYS A 87 -5.23 5.74 9.15
CA CYS A 87 -6.20 6.21 8.19
C CYS A 87 -6.99 5.04 7.57
N ASN A 88 -8.01 4.58 8.29
CA ASN A 88 -8.87 3.46 7.89
C ASN A 88 -10.28 3.99 7.59
N SER A 89 -10.52 4.34 6.33
CA SER A 89 -11.81 4.84 5.85
C SER A 89 -12.20 4.09 4.58
N PRO A 90 -13.49 3.75 4.38
CA PRO A 90 -13.94 3.09 3.16
C PRO A 90 -13.81 3.97 1.90
N TYR A 91 -13.52 5.26 2.07
CA TYR A 91 -13.34 6.24 0.99
C TYR A 91 -11.87 6.56 0.71
N ILE A 92 -10.95 6.04 1.51
CA ILE A 92 -9.51 6.30 1.39
C ILE A 92 -8.84 4.98 1.03
N VAL A 93 -7.88 5.05 0.12
CA VAL A 93 -7.13 3.87 -0.29
C VAL A 93 -6.34 3.33 0.90
N GLY A 94 -6.54 2.06 1.24
CA GLY A 94 -5.95 1.45 2.42
C GLY A 94 -4.43 1.32 2.32
N PHE A 95 -3.72 1.81 3.33
CA PHE A 95 -2.26 1.75 3.41
C PHE A 95 -1.79 0.47 4.11
N CYS A 96 -0.95 -0.33 3.45
CA CYS A 96 -0.34 -1.53 4.04
C CYS A 96 1.01 -1.25 4.71
N GLY A 97 1.79 -0.32 4.18
CA GLY A 97 3.06 0.08 4.76
C GLY A 97 3.99 0.77 3.76
N ALA A 98 5.11 1.25 4.27
CA ALA A 98 6.18 1.85 3.49
C ALA A 98 7.55 1.39 3.98
N PHE A 99 8.46 1.19 3.04
CA PHE A 99 9.85 0.84 3.32
C PHE A 99 10.77 1.32 2.20
N TYR A 100 12.06 1.26 2.51
CA TYR A 100 13.15 1.59 1.61
C TYR A 100 13.76 0.32 1.02
N SER A 101 13.99 0.29 -0.29
CA SER A 101 14.74 -0.79 -0.96
C SER A 101 16.13 -0.32 -1.39
N GLU A 102 17.18 -1.04 -0.96
CA GLU A 102 18.59 -0.80 -1.30
C GLU A 102 19.03 -1.46 -2.63
N ARG A 103 18.10 -1.82 -3.51
CA ARG A 103 18.43 -2.56 -4.75
C ARG A 103 19.31 -1.81 -5.75
N SER A 104 19.54 -0.51 -5.56
CA SER A 104 20.54 0.26 -6.29
C SER A 104 21.16 1.33 -5.37
N PRO A 105 22.49 1.45 -5.29
CA PRO A 105 23.16 2.49 -4.49
C PRO A 105 22.87 3.93 -4.97
N LEU A 106 22.20 4.09 -6.13
CA LEU A 106 21.74 5.37 -6.65
C LEU A 106 20.21 5.58 -6.57
N CYS A 107 19.42 4.59 -6.13
CA CYS A 107 17.97 4.69 -6.14
C CYS A 107 17.41 4.39 -4.75
N SER A 108 17.11 5.43 -3.98
CA SER A 108 16.26 5.30 -2.80
C SER A 108 14.81 5.12 -3.23
N GLU A 109 14.37 3.88 -3.43
CA GLU A 109 12.99 3.58 -3.79
C GLU A 109 12.11 3.58 -2.53
N HIS A 110 11.21 4.56 -2.44
CA HIS A 110 10.15 4.52 -1.43
C HIS A 110 9.00 3.73 -1.99
N MET A 111 8.57 2.73 -1.22
CA MET A 111 7.45 1.90 -1.58
C MET A 111 6.19 2.34 -0.81
N VAL A 112 5.10 2.68 -1.50
CA VAL A 112 3.78 2.84 -0.85
C VAL A 112 2.89 1.71 -1.33
N LEU A 113 2.41 0.88 -0.38
CA LEU A 113 1.53 -0.24 -0.67
C LEU A 113 0.09 0.13 -0.37
N PHE A 114 -0.75 -0.02 -1.39
CA PHE A 114 -2.18 0.13 -1.28
C PHE A 114 -2.86 -1.23 -1.43
N GLY A 115 -3.71 -1.59 -0.48
CA GLY A 115 -4.56 -2.78 -0.61
C GLY A 115 -5.84 -2.44 -1.34
N GLY A 116 -6.04 -3.08 -2.48
CA GLY A 116 -7.34 -3.16 -3.14
C GLY A 116 -8.08 -4.36 -2.58
N GLY A 117 -9.33 -4.15 -2.12
CA GLY A 117 -10.26 -5.27 -1.97
C GLY A 117 -10.35 -6.00 -3.31
N HIS A 118 -10.35 -7.33 -3.28
CA HIS A 118 -10.50 -8.16 -4.46
C HIS A 118 -11.85 -7.82 -5.11
N ASP A 119 -11.83 -6.95 -6.12
CA ASP A 119 -12.97 -6.75 -7.01
C ASP A 119 -13.02 -8.00 -7.88
N ASN A 120 -13.97 -8.86 -7.53
CA ASN A 120 -14.34 -10.07 -8.25
C ASN A 120 -15.06 -9.72 -9.55
#